data_AF-A0A7C3XH83-F1
#
_entry.id   AF-A0A7C3XH83-F1
#
_cell.length_a   1.000
_cell.length_b   1.000
_cell.length_c   1.000
_cell.angle_alpha   90.00
_cell.angle_beta   90.00
_cell.angle_gamma   90.00
#
_symmetry.space_group_name_H-M   'P 1'
#
loop_
_entity.id
_entity.type
_entity.pdbx_description
1 polymer ?
#
loop_
_entity_poly.entity_id
_entity_poly.type
_entity_poly.pdbx_seq_one_letter_code
_entity_poly.pdbx_strand_id
1 'polypeptide(L)'
;MNLIGDPRKLILLASVAALLALLTLRFYGQQATSTQPSPEALTALARSLEEAVRGSNPSRVEQLTAQGVRNDYRWIAEWARSAPTEQTWHAGVIQWRDDAGSPTQYFIHVSRPQVTQSTTDHLYEVVSTDAGPRLGREIREWELVGSRVIRHQLDVVFDTERRRVSIRDVATVVRQSSPYPFALYRLNAYYHVRRLLQDGSTVPYKRQGGFLMTPLPQAESVILTAE
;
A
#
# COMPACT_ATOMS: atom_id res chain seq x y z
N MET A 1 47.18 16.83 29.86
CA MET A 1 47.50 15.42 29.60
C MET A 1 47.97 15.28 28.16
N ASN A 2 49.27 15.13 27.94
CA ASN A 2 49.87 14.97 26.60
C ASN A 2 49.60 13.56 26.08
N LEU A 3 48.66 13.42 25.15
CA LEU A 3 48.32 12.15 24.48
C LEU A 3 49.31 11.76 23.36
N ILE A 4 50.39 12.51 23.16
CA ILE A 4 51.22 12.46 21.94
C ILE A 4 52.45 11.53 22.05
N GLY A 5 52.75 10.96 23.22
CA GLY A 5 54.01 10.22 23.45
C GLY A 5 53.98 8.69 23.33
N ASP A 6 52.81 8.05 23.19
CA ASP A 6 52.70 6.59 23.24
C ASP A 6 52.37 6.00 21.86
N PRO A 7 53.33 5.36 21.17
CA PRO A 7 53.12 4.78 19.84
C PRO A 7 52.04 3.69 19.83
N ARG A 8 51.72 3.06 20.97
CA ARG A 8 50.64 2.05 21.05
C ARG A 8 49.25 2.68 20.91
N LYS A 9 49.07 3.93 21.37
CA LYS A 9 47.80 4.66 21.26
C LYS A 9 47.54 5.13 19.82
N LEU A 10 48.59 5.48 19.08
CA LEU A 10 48.51 5.81 17.66
C LEU A 10 48.09 4.60 16.81
N ILE A 11 48.62 3.41 17.12
CA ILE A 11 48.23 2.15 16.45
C ILE A 11 46.76 1.82 16.73
N LEU A 12 46.30 1.93 17.97
CA LEU A 12 44.90 1.64 18.33
C LEU A 12 43.92 2.60 17.64
N LEU A 13 44.24 3.90 17.58
CA LEU A 13 43.42 4.90 16.89
C LEU A 13 43.36 4.64 15.38
N ALA A 14 44.49 4.28 14.76
CA ALA A 14 44.52 3.93 13.34
C ALA A 14 43.70 2.66 13.04
N SER A 15 43.74 1.65 13.91
CA SER A 15 42.94 0.43 13.75
C SER A 15 41.43 0.69 13.90
N VAL A 16 41.03 1.54 14.86
CA VAL A 16 39.62 1.92 15.05
C VAL A 16 39.11 2.74 13.86
N ALA A 17 39.90 3.69 13.36
CA ALA A 17 39.55 4.47 12.17
C ALA A 17 39.45 3.60 10.91
N ALA A 18 40.36 2.64 10.73
CA ALA A 18 40.31 1.69 9.62
C ALA A 18 39.09 0.75 9.71
N LEU A 19 38.73 0.28 10.90
CA LEU A 19 37.54 -0.54 11.13
C LEU A 19 36.26 0.26 10.85
N LEU A 20 36.17 1.51 11.32
CA LEU A 20 35.06 2.42 11.03
C LEU A 20 34.95 2.71 9.53
N ALA A 21 36.07 2.93 8.83
CA ALA A 21 36.11 3.14 7.39
C ALA A 21 35.70 1.89 6.60
N LEU A 22 36.11 0.69 7.04
CA LEU A 22 35.68 -0.59 6.45
C LEU A 22 34.20 -0.87 6.69
N LEU A 23 33.67 -0.48 7.86
CA LEU A 23 32.25 -0.56 8.17
C LEU A 23 31.45 0.42 7.30
N THR A 24 31.86 1.69 7.18
CA THR A 24 31.18 2.66 6.30
C THR A 24 31.29 2.28 4.82
N LEU A 25 32.41 1.74 4.35
CA LEU A 25 32.55 1.24 2.97
C LEU A 25 31.66 0.02 2.68
N ARG A 26 31.48 -0.90 3.65
CA ARG A 26 30.52 -2.01 3.51
C ARG A 26 29.07 -1.53 3.50
N PHE A 27 28.75 -0.49 4.26
CA PHE A 27 27.41 0.11 4.27
C PHE A 27 27.12 0.95 3.01
N TYR A 28 28.11 1.65 2.45
CA TYR A 28 27.95 2.43 1.21
C TYR A 28 27.99 1.57 -0.06
N GLY A 29 28.71 0.45 -0.05
CA GLY A 29 28.81 -0.46 -1.20
C GLY A 29 27.57 -1.32 -1.47
N GLN A 30 26.56 -1.29 -0.59
CA GLN A 30 25.30 -2.04 -0.73
C GLN A 30 24.07 -1.13 -0.85
N GLN A 31 24.21 0.06 -1.44
CA GLN A 31 23.09 0.57 -2.22
C GLN A 31 22.97 -0.29 -3.48
N ALA A 32 22.48 -1.52 -3.30
CA ALA A 32 21.96 -2.32 -4.39
C ALA A 32 21.01 -1.40 -5.13
N THR A 33 21.34 -1.06 -6.38
CA THR A 33 20.41 -0.41 -7.30
C THR A 33 19.19 -1.32 -7.32
N SER A 34 18.18 -0.99 -6.53
CA SER A 34 16.97 -1.78 -6.42
C SER A 34 16.31 -1.68 -7.78
N THR A 35 16.53 -2.68 -8.62
CA THR A 35 15.90 -2.76 -9.93
C THR A 35 14.40 -2.71 -9.68
N GLN A 36 13.77 -1.64 -10.15
CA GLN A 36 12.33 -1.50 -10.08
C GLN A 36 11.71 -2.70 -10.81
N PRO A 37 10.71 -3.37 -10.22
CA PRO A 37 10.10 -4.52 -10.85
C PRO A 37 9.42 -4.10 -12.16
N SER A 38 9.53 -4.92 -13.20
CA SER A 38 8.88 -4.60 -14.48
C SER A 38 7.35 -4.67 -14.35
N PRO A 39 6.60 -3.89 -15.14
CA PRO A 39 5.13 -3.95 -15.15
C PRO A 39 4.59 -5.37 -15.41
N GLU A 40 5.26 -6.16 -16.24
CA GLU A 40 4.89 -7.54 -16.55
C GLU A 40 5.07 -8.45 -15.33
N ALA A 41 6.17 -8.30 -14.59
CA ALA A 41 6.44 -9.08 -13.38
C ALA A 41 5.42 -8.77 -12.27
N LEU A 42 5.05 -7.49 -12.11
CA LEU A 42 4.00 -7.07 -11.17
C LEU A 42 2.63 -7.63 -11.56
N THR A 43 2.30 -7.61 -12.85
CA THR A 43 1.05 -8.17 -13.38
C THR A 43 1.00 -9.68 -13.17
N ALA A 44 2.12 -10.39 -13.37
CA ALA A 44 2.23 -11.82 -13.12
C ALA A 44 2.06 -12.17 -11.63
N LEU A 45 2.62 -11.35 -10.73
CA LEU A 45 2.43 -11.49 -9.28
C LEU A 45 0.95 -11.31 -8.89
N ALA A 46 0.31 -10.24 -9.38
CA ALA A 46 -1.12 -10.00 -9.14
C ALA A 46 -1.99 -11.16 -9.62
N ARG A 47 -1.76 -11.65 -10.86
CA ARG A 47 -2.49 -12.80 -11.41
C ARG A 47 -2.30 -14.06 -10.56
N SER A 48 -1.08 -14.34 -10.14
CA SER A 48 -0.79 -15.51 -9.29
C SER A 48 -1.50 -15.42 -7.94
N LEU A 49 -1.58 -14.22 -7.36
CA LEU A 49 -2.34 -13.96 -6.13
C LEU A 49 -3.85 -14.20 -6.35
N GLU A 50 -4.41 -13.64 -7.42
CA GLU A 50 -5.83 -13.86 -7.78
C GLU A 50 -6.16 -15.34 -7.91
N GLU A 51 -5.35 -16.10 -8.64
CA GLU A 51 -5.52 -17.55 -8.83
C GLU A 51 -5.45 -18.30 -7.50
N ALA A 52 -4.49 -17.96 -6.63
CA ALA A 52 -4.34 -18.61 -5.32
C ALA A 52 -5.54 -18.33 -4.41
N VAL A 53 -6.03 -17.08 -4.40
CA VAL A 53 -7.20 -16.68 -3.61
C VAL A 53 -8.49 -17.31 -4.15
N ARG A 54 -8.70 -17.32 -5.47
CA ARG A 54 -9.85 -18.01 -6.10
C ARG A 54 -9.82 -19.51 -5.84
N GLY A 55 -8.63 -20.11 -5.84
CA GLY A 55 -8.42 -21.51 -5.49
C GLY A 55 -8.49 -21.81 -4.00
N SER A 56 -8.81 -20.82 -3.15
CA SER A 56 -8.86 -20.95 -1.68
C SER A 56 -7.59 -21.56 -1.09
N ASN A 57 -6.42 -21.21 -1.63
CA ASN A 57 -5.14 -21.84 -1.34
C ASN A 57 -4.19 -20.87 -0.60
N PRO A 58 -4.30 -20.74 0.74
CA PRO A 58 -3.46 -19.84 1.51
C PRO A 58 -1.97 -20.17 1.41
N SER A 59 -1.60 -21.46 1.34
CA SER A 59 -0.20 -21.88 1.20
C SER A 59 0.43 -21.41 -0.13
N ARG A 60 -0.36 -21.33 -1.21
CA ARG A 60 0.12 -20.73 -2.47
C ARG A 60 0.33 -19.22 -2.34
N VAL A 61 -0.49 -18.52 -1.55
CA VAL A 61 -0.27 -17.09 -1.26
C VAL A 61 0.98 -16.88 -0.40
N GLU A 62 1.22 -17.74 0.58
CA GLU A 62 2.47 -17.73 1.37
C GLU A 62 3.72 -17.89 0.49
N GLN A 63 3.67 -18.75 -0.54
CA GLN A 63 4.77 -18.90 -1.51
C GLN A 63 5.02 -17.65 -2.36
N LEU A 64 4.02 -16.78 -2.54
CA LEU A 64 4.18 -15.50 -3.23
C LEU A 64 4.74 -14.39 -2.32
N THR A 65 4.84 -14.66 -1.02
CA THR A 65 5.28 -13.69 0.00
C THR A 65 6.79 -13.69 0.15
N ALA A 66 7.37 -12.51 0.37
CA ALA A 66 8.80 -12.37 0.57
C ALA A 66 9.27 -13.14 1.82
N GLN A 67 10.47 -13.70 1.77
CA GLN A 67 11.03 -14.44 2.88
C GLN A 67 11.12 -13.55 4.14
N GLY A 68 10.66 -14.07 5.27
CA GLY A 68 10.66 -13.35 6.55
C GLY A 68 9.47 -12.43 6.78
N VAL A 69 8.65 -12.18 5.75
CA VAL A 69 7.38 -11.45 5.91
C VAL A 69 6.30 -12.40 6.41
N ARG A 70 5.51 -11.94 7.39
CA ARG A 70 4.36 -12.67 7.93
C ARG A 70 3.08 -11.88 7.71
N ASN A 71 2.14 -12.48 7.01
CA ASN A 71 0.79 -11.95 6.77
C ASN A 71 -0.26 -12.95 7.29
N ASP A 72 -1.48 -12.50 7.53
CA ASP A 72 -2.58 -13.38 7.98
C ASP A 72 -3.48 -13.73 6.80
N TYR A 73 -3.45 -14.99 6.36
CA TYR A 73 -4.22 -15.48 5.21
C TYR A 73 -5.46 -16.31 5.61
N ARG A 74 -5.83 -16.33 6.90
CA ARG A 74 -6.99 -17.09 7.38
C ARG A 74 -8.31 -16.66 6.71
N TRP A 75 -8.40 -15.39 6.31
CA TRP A 75 -9.54 -14.84 5.58
C TRP A 75 -9.84 -15.60 4.28
N ILE A 76 -8.83 -16.18 3.62
CA ILE A 76 -9.03 -16.96 2.38
C ILE A 76 -9.91 -18.19 2.66
N ALA A 77 -9.62 -18.91 3.76
CA ALA A 77 -10.37 -20.10 4.17
C ALA A 77 -11.74 -19.76 4.76
N GLU A 78 -11.88 -18.59 5.40
CA GLU A 78 -13.18 -18.06 5.83
C GLU A 78 -14.10 -17.83 4.63
N TRP A 79 -13.59 -17.19 3.57
CA TRP A 79 -14.37 -16.88 2.38
C TRP A 79 -14.68 -18.07 1.48
N ALA A 80 -13.82 -19.09 1.45
CA ALA A 80 -14.10 -20.35 0.73
C ALA A 80 -15.44 -20.99 1.14
N ARG A 81 -15.88 -20.75 2.39
CA ARG A 81 -17.13 -21.29 2.96
C ARG A 81 -18.34 -20.39 2.70
N SER A 82 -18.12 -19.13 2.32
CA SER A 82 -19.14 -18.10 2.16
C SER A 82 -19.66 -18.06 0.72
N ALA A 83 -20.44 -19.08 0.35
CA ALA A 83 -21.34 -19.25 -0.81
C ALA A 83 -20.81 -18.88 -2.23
N PRO A 84 -21.22 -19.62 -3.29
CA PRO A 84 -20.79 -19.39 -4.65
C PRO A 84 -21.53 -18.18 -5.23
N THR A 85 -21.15 -16.96 -4.85
CA THR A 85 -21.59 -15.79 -5.60
C THR A 85 -20.78 -15.73 -6.88
N GLU A 86 -21.43 -15.40 -8.00
CA GLU A 86 -20.79 -15.14 -9.31
C GLU A 86 -19.69 -14.06 -9.26
N GLN A 87 -19.59 -13.32 -8.15
CA GLN A 87 -18.56 -12.31 -7.91
C GLN A 87 -17.22 -12.97 -7.59
N THR A 88 -16.30 -12.84 -8.53
CA THR A 88 -14.95 -13.38 -8.42
C THR A 88 -14.01 -12.38 -7.75
N TRP A 89 -13.06 -12.90 -6.98
CA TRP A 89 -11.90 -12.13 -6.52
C TRP A 89 -11.16 -11.55 -7.72
N HIS A 90 -10.66 -10.33 -7.60
CA HIS A 90 -9.82 -9.67 -8.58
C HIS A 90 -8.57 -9.14 -7.90
N ALA A 91 -7.39 -9.38 -8.48
CA ALA A 91 -6.15 -8.76 -8.03
C ALA A 91 -5.54 -7.85 -9.10
N GLY A 92 -4.79 -6.85 -8.66
CA GLY A 92 -4.11 -5.95 -9.58
C GLY A 92 -3.01 -5.15 -8.92
N VAL A 93 -2.38 -4.30 -9.71
CA VAL A 93 -1.27 -3.46 -9.28
C VAL A 93 -1.80 -2.05 -9.00
N ILE A 94 -1.43 -1.49 -7.86
CA ILE A 94 -1.59 -0.06 -7.58
C ILE A 94 -0.22 0.59 -7.59
N GLN A 95 -0.08 1.66 -8.36
CA GLN A 95 1.16 2.41 -8.50
C GLN A 95 0.97 3.78 -7.85
N TRP A 96 1.81 4.10 -6.88
CA TRP A 96 1.99 5.46 -6.40
C TRP A 96 3.10 6.16 -7.20
N ARG A 97 2.85 7.41 -7.59
CA ARG A 97 3.78 8.24 -8.36
C ARG A 97 4.17 9.45 -7.53
N ASP A 98 5.42 9.87 -7.64
CA ASP A 98 5.83 11.17 -7.12
C ASP A 98 5.27 12.33 -7.94
N ASP A 99 5.58 13.55 -7.53
CA ASP A 99 5.16 14.79 -8.21
C ASP A 99 5.73 14.92 -9.63
N ALA A 100 6.83 14.20 -9.95
CA ALA A 100 7.38 14.11 -11.30
C ALA A 100 6.66 13.07 -12.17
N GLY A 101 5.69 12.34 -11.60
CA GLY A 101 4.91 11.32 -12.29
C GLY A 101 5.61 9.96 -12.42
N SER A 102 6.77 9.80 -11.79
CA SER A 102 7.53 8.55 -11.77
C SER A 102 6.99 7.58 -10.71
N PRO A 103 6.84 6.28 -11.01
CA PRO A 103 6.54 5.28 -9.98
C PRO A 103 7.57 5.31 -8.87
N THR A 104 7.11 5.51 -7.64
CA THR A 104 7.98 5.40 -6.46
C THR A 104 7.66 4.18 -5.62
N GLN A 105 6.40 3.72 -5.65
CA GLN A 105 5.96 2.57 -4.87
C GLN A 105 4.90 1.76 -5.63
N TYR A 106 4.96 0.45 -5.48
CA TYR A 106 3.99 -0.50 -6.03
C TYR A 106 3.33 -1.28 -4.90
N PHE A 107 2.05 -1.55 -5.07
CA PHE A 107 1.24 -2.38 -4.19
C PHE A 107 0.48 -3.40 -5.01
N ILE A 108 0.24 -4.57 -4.43
CA ILE A 108 -0.69 -5.56 -4.99
C ILE A 108 -1.94 -5.54 -4.14
N HIS A 109 -3.09 -5.31 -4.76
CA HIS A 109 -4.37 -5.47 -4.08
C HIS A 109 -5.04 -6.75 -4.55
N VAL A 110 -5.84 -7.34 -3.68
CA VAL A 110 -6.85 -8.33 -4.03
C VAL A 110 -8.15 -7.93 -3.36
N SER A 111 -9.19 -7.79 -4.18
CA SER A 111 -10.49 -7.27 -3.79
C SER A 111 -11.58 -8.24 -4.24
N ARG A 112 -12.63 -8.41 -3.44
CA ARG A 112 -13.90 -8.99 -3.87
C ARG A 112 -14.98 -7.93 -3.69
N PRO A 113 -15.71 -7.54 -4.74
CA PRO A 113 -16.83 -6.63 -4.62
C PRO A 113 -17.84 -7.18 -3.59
N GLN A 114 -18.28 -6.36 -2.63
CA GLN A 114 -19.34 -6.74 -1.70
C GLN A 114 -19.94 -5.51 -1.00
N VAL A 115 -21.18 -5.58 -0.55
CA VAL A 115 -21.93 -4.39 -0.11
C VAL A 115 -21.51 -3.89 1.28
N THR A 116 -21.09 -4.75 2.22
CA THR A 116 -21.03 -4.35 3.65
C THR A 116 -19.87 -4.88 4.49
N GLN A 117 -19.08 -5.86 4.04
CA GLN A 117 -18.04 -6.44 4.89
C GLN A 117 -16.65 -5.86 4.58
N SER A 118 -15.81 -5.85 5.60
CA SER A 118 -14.50 -5.22 5.55
C SER A 118 -13.36 -6.21 5.20
N THR A 119 -13.64 -7.51 5.19
CA THR A 119 -12.65 -8.59 5.03
C THR A 119 -12.40 -9.02 3.58
N THR A 120 -12.73 -8.20 2.57
CA THR A 120 -12.57 -8.57 1.15
C THR A 120 -11.57 -7.76 0.38
N ASP A 121 -11.02 -6.70 0.96
CA ASP A 121 -10.02 -5.88 0.28
C ASP A 121 -8.72 -5.99 1.07
N HIS A 122 -7.71 -6.55 0.44
CA HIS A 122 -6.37 -6.71 1.01
C HIS A 122 -5.36 -5.99 0.13
N LEU A 123 -4.44 -5.26 0.75
CA LEU A 123 -3.39 -4.51 0.08
C LEU A 123 -2.03 -4.96 0.62
N TYR A 124 -1.11 -5.27 -0.26
CA TYR A 124 0.24 -5.71 0.08
C TYR A 124 1.26 -4.76 -0.54
N GLU A 125 2.30 -4.44 0.23
CA GLU A 125 3.51 -3.85 -0.33
C GLU A 125 4.12 -4.79 -1.39
N VAL A 126 4.94 -4.24 -2.29
CA VAL A 126 5.78 -5.04 -3.18
C VAL A 126 7.23 -4.97 -2.73
N VAL A 127 7.87 -6.14 -2.59
CA VAL A 127 9.29 -6.26 -2.28
C VAL A 127 10.02 -6.86 -3.47
N SER A 128 11.02 -6.17 -4.00
CA SER A 128 11.93 -6.73 -5.02
C SER A 128 12.88 -7.74 -4.38
N THR A 129 12.97 -8.94 -4.96
CA THR A 129 13.93 -9.97 -4.57
C THR A 129 14.72 -10.42 -5.80
N ASP A 130 15.82 -11.16 -5.61
CA ASP A 130 16.60 -11.74 -6.72
C ASP A 130 15.74 -12.67 -7.61
N ALA A 131 14.69 -13.26 -7.05
CA ALA A 131 13.73 -14.12 -7.77
C ALA A 131 12.55 -13.34 -8.38
N GLY A 132 12.58 -12.00 -8.37
CA GLY A 132 11.50 -11.12 -8.83
C GLY A 132 10.67 -10.50 -7.70
N PRO A 133 9.60 -9.75 -8.04
CA PRO A 133 8.74 -9.12 -7.05
C PRO A 133 7.96 -10.17 -6.23
N ARG A 134 7.83 -9.90 -4.94
CA ARG A 134 7.07 -10.70 -3.96
C ARG A 134 6.12 -9.82 -3.17
N LEU A 135 5.11 -10.43 -2.56
CA LEU A 135 4.22 -9.74 -1.62
C LEU A 135 5.03 -9.39 -0.36
N GLY A 136 5.00 -8.11 -0.01
CA GLY A 136 5.52 -7.59 1.25
C GLY A 136 4.47 -7.67 2.35
N ARG A 137 4.62 -6.78 3.33
CA ARG A 137 3.70 -6.69 4.45
C ARG A 137 2.32 -6.28 3.95
N GLU A 138 1.28 -6.90 4.50
CA GLU A 138 -0.09 -6.44 4.32
C GLU A 138 -0.28 -5.09 5.02
N ILE A 139 -0.80 -4.13 4.28
CA ILE A 139 -1.32 -2.87 4.80
C ILE A 139 -2.73 -3.16 5.28
N ARG A 140 -2.90 -3.30 6.59
CA ARG A 140 -4.19 -3.71 7.15
C ARG A 140 -5.16 -2.56 7.08
N GLU A 141 -6.44 -2.89 6.98
CA GLU A 141 -7.51 -1.89 6.93
C GLU A 141 -7.49 -0.89 8.09
N TRP A 142 -7.23 -1.37 9.31
CA TRP A 142 -7.20 -0.51 10.49
C TRP A 142 -5.91 0.32 10.58
N GLU A 143 -4.91 0.04 9.76
CA GLU A 143 -3.76 0.92 9.62
C GLU A 143 -4.25 2.18 8.88
N LEU A 144 -4.47 3.24 9.65
CA LEU A 144 -4.90 4.55 9.16
C LEU A 144 -3.76 5.17 8.35
N VAL A 145 -3.64 4.78 7.08
CA VAL A 145 -2.53 5.20 6.21
C VAL A 145 -2.70 6.66 5.85
N GLY A 146 -1.88 7.50 6.46
CA GLY A 146 -1.73 8.92 6.15
C GLY A 146 -2.86 9.80 6.65
N SER A 147 -4.03 9.22 6.92
CA SER A 147 -5.21 9.97 7.32
C SER A 147 -6.26 9.10 8.02
N ARG A 148 -7.19 9.76 8.73
CA ARG A 148 -8.33 9.14 9.39
C ARG A 148 -9.59 9.96 9.14
N VAL A 149 -10.66 9.32 8.67
CA VAL A 149 -12.00 9.92 8.65
C VAL A 149 -12.52 9.99 10.10
N ILE A 150 -12.88 11.18 10.56
CA ILE A 150 -13.42 11.39 11.92
C ILE A 150 -14.90 11.78 11.92
N ARG A 151 -15.38 12.30 10.79
CA ARG A 151 -16.78 12.65 10.57
C ARG A 151 -17.06 12.50 9.09
N HIS A 152 -18.26 12.07 8.74
CA HIS A 152 -18.71 12.10 7.36
C HIS A 152 -20.21 12.35 7.27
N GLN A 153 -20.63 12.88 6.13
CA GLN A 153 -22.03 13.10 5.78
C GLN A 153 -22.22 12.62 4.34
N LEU A 154 -23.13 11.66 4.18
CA LEU A 154 -23.48 11.08 2.89
C LEU A 154 -24.83 11.63 2.44
N ASP A 155 -24.82 12.35 1.31
CA ASP A 155 -26.04 12.74 0.60
C ASP A 155 -26.25 11.75 -0.55
N VAL A 156 -27.39 11.04 -0.53
CA VAL A 156 -27.70 9.98 -1.51
C VAL A 156 -28.94 10.37 -2.30
N VAL A 157 -28.81 10.39 -3.63
CA VAL A 157 -29.91 10.69 -4.56
C VAL A 157 -30.15 9.48 -5.45
N PHE A 158 -31.41 8.99 -5.44
CA PHE A 158 -31.86 7.89 -6.27
C PHE A 158 -32.57 8.42 -7.51
N ASP A 159 -32.02 8.15 -8.69
CA ASP A 159 -32.67 8.35 -9.99
C ASP A 159 -33.25 7.00 -10.44
N THR A 160 -34.50 6.72 -10.06
CA THR A 160 -35.16 5.45 -10.32
C THR A 160 -35.44 5.22 -11.81
N GLU A 161 -35.66 6.29 -12.57
CA GLU A 161 -35.89 6.22 -14.02
C GLU A 161 -34.64 5.75 -14.75
N ARG A 162 -33.48 6.32 -14.41
CA ARG A 162 -32.19 5.92 -15.00
C ARG A 162 -31.52 4.75 -14.28
N ARG A 163 -32.13 4.24 -13.20
CA ARG A 163 -31.57 3.20 -12.32
C ARG A 163 -30.16 3.55 -11.84
N ARG A 164 -29.98 4.80 -11.40
CA ARG A 164 -28.70 5.33 -10.91
C ARG A 164 -28.82 5.80 -9.48
N VAL A 165 -27.73 5.67 -8.74
CA VAL A 165 -27.55 6.30 -7.44
C VAL A 165 -26.38 7.27 -7.57
N SER A 166 -26.61 8.52 -7.18
CA SER A 166 -25.54 9.51 -7.03
C SER A 166 -25.31 9.72 -5.54
N ILE A 167 -24.05 9.69 -5.14
CA ILE A 167 -23.64 9.83 -3.75
C ILE A 167 -22.67 10.99 -3.70
N ARG A 168 -22.88 11.90 -2.76
CA ARG A 168 -21.89 12.89 -2.36
C ARG A 168 -21.52 12.60 -0.92
N ASP A 169 -20.27 12.23 -0.68
CA ASP A 169 -19.73 12.05 0.67
C ASP A 169 -18.86 13.25 1.02
N VAL A 170 -19.17 13.93 2.13
CA VAL A 170 -18.38 15.01 2.70
C VAL A 170 -17.80 14.53 4.01
N ALA A 171 -16.49 14.27 4.02
CA ALA A 171 -15.77 13.73 5.16
C ALA A 171 -14.79 14.76 5.75
N THR A 172 -14.77 14.89 7.08
CA THR A 172 -13.66 15.51 7.79
C THR A 172 -12.59 14.47 8.02
N VAL A 173 -11.40 14.77 7.53
CA VAL A 173 -10.24 13.88 7.57
C VAL A 173 -9.12 14.54 8.36
N VAL A 174 -8.55 13.83 9.32
CA VAL A 174 -7.35 14.26 10.05
C VAL A 174 -6.13 13.53 9.52
N ARG A 175 -5.02 14.25 9.36
CA ARG A 175 -3.73 13.67 8.97
C ARG A 175 -3.24 12.71 10.05
N GLN A 176 -2.60 11.63 9.63
CA GLN A 176 -1.92 10.68 10.50
C GLN A 176 -0.47 10.50 10.04
N SER A 177 0.41 10.14 10.97
CA SER A 177 1.77 9.75 10.62
C SER A 177 1.73 8.46 9.79
N SER A 178 2.50 8.42 8.72
CA SER A 178 2.52 7.30 7.78
C SER A 178 3.91 7.17 7.18
N PRO A 179 4.42 5.93 7.01
CA PRO A 179 5.63 5.71 6.22
C PRO A 179 5.39 5.92 4.72
N TYR A 180 4.13 6.08 4.30
CA TYR A 180 3.74 6.26 2.90
C TYR A 180 3.46 7.73 2.58
N PRO A 181 3.81 8.21 1.38
CA PRO A 181 3.58 9.59 0.94
C PRO A 181 2.14 9.89 0.49
N PHE A 182 1.19 9.00 0.78
CA PHE A 182 -0.22 9.11 0.38
C PHE A 182 -1.16 8.82 1.55
N ALA A 183 -2.41 9.25 1.40
CA ALA A 183 -3.53 8.77 2.18
C ALA A 183 -4.25 7.65 1.43
N LEU A 184 -4.67 6.61 2.16
CA LEU A 184 -5.44 5.49 1.62
C LEU A 184 -6.83 5.46 2.23
N TYR A 185 -7.84 5.35 1.38
CA TYR A 185 -9.23 5.21 1.77
C TYR A 185 -9.80 3.95 1.14
N ARG A 186 -10.74 3.33 1.85
CA ARG A 186 -11.53 2.24 1.30
C ARG A 186 -12.80 2.78 0.70
N LEU A 187 -13.05 2.35 -0.53
CA LEU A 187 -14.27 2.64 -1.26
C LEU A 187 -14.61 1.42 -2.09
N ASN A 188 -15.75 0.80 -1.81
CA ASN A 188 -16.24 -0.38 -2.49
C ASN A 188 -16.01 -0.30 -4.01
N ALA A 189 -15.55 -1.39 -4.61
CA ALA A 189 -15.26 -1.49 -6.04
C ALA A 189 -16.44 -1.11 -6.95
N TYR A 190 -17.68 -1.20 -6.47
CA TYR A 190 -18.88 -0.82 -7.23
C TYR A 190 -19.10 0.68 -7.45
N TYR A 191 -18.49 1.54 -6.63
CA TYR A 191 -18.65 2.98 -6.84
C TYR A 191 -17.93 3.42 -8.11
N HIS A 192 -18.28 4.58 -8.64
CA HIS A 192 -17.51 5.24 -9.68
C HIS A 192 -17.29 6.67 -9.23
N VAL A 193 -16.08 6.95 -8.73
CA VAL A 193 -15.71 8.31 -8.31
C VAL A 193 -15.58 9.16 -9.56
N ARG A 194 -16.41 10.19 -9.65
CA ARG A 194 -16.38 11.21 -10.70
C ARG A 194 -15.39 12.30 -10.35
N ARG A 195 -15.36 12.71 -9.09
CA ARG A 195 -14.48 13.77 -8.60
C ARG A 195 -14.10 13.54 -7.14
N LEU A 196 -12.89 13.97 -6.81
CA LEU A 196 -12.43 14.08 -5.43
C LEU A 196 -11.94 15.50 -5.18
N LEU A 197 -12.41 16.09 -4.08
CA LEU A 197 -12.03 17.44 -3.64
C LEU A 197 -11.39 17.39 -2.27
N GLN A 198 -10.40 18.24 -2.05
CA GLN A 198 -9.88 18.59 -0.73
C GLN A 198 -10.07 20.10 -0.52
N ASP A 199 -10.82 20.47 0.52
CA ASP A 199 -11.16 21.85 0.85
C ASP A 199 -11.72 22.62 -0.37
N GLY A 200 -12.59 21.95 -1.14
CA GLY A 200 -13.24 22.49 -2.35
C GLY A 200 -12.37 22.46 -3.62
N SER A 201 -11.09 22.12 -3.52
CA SER A 201 -10.18 22.04 -4.67
C SER A 201 -10.03 20.61 -5.18
N THR A 202 -10.04 20.41 -6.50
CA THR A 202 -9.85 19.08 -7.09
C THR A 202 -8.47 18.53 -6.72
N VAL A 203 -8.43 17.29 -6.24
CA VAL A 203 -7.18 16.57 -5.96
C VAL A 203 -7.03 15.36 -6.86
N PRO A 204 -5.80 15.05 -7.30
CA PRO A 204 -5.57 13.81 -8.04
C PRO A 204 -5.80 12.62 -7.11
N TYR A 205 -6.32 11.54 -7.67
CA TYR A 205 -6.45 10.28 -6.95
C TYR A 205 -6.18 9.11 -7.88
N LYS A 206 -5.85 7.96 -7.28
CA LYS A 206 -5.79 6.67 -7.96
C LYS A 206 -6.80 5.74 -7.30
N ARG A 207 -7.52 4.98 -8.11
CA ARG A 207 -8.46 4.00 -7.61
C ARG A 207 -8.25 2.67 -8.31
N GLN A 208 -8.22 1.61 -7.52
CA GLN A 208 -8.12 0.26 -8.02
C GLN A 208 -8.74 -0.69 -6.99
N GLY A 209 -9.66 -1.55 -7.42
CA GLY A 209 -10.41 -2.41 -6.51
C GLY A 209 -11.18 -1.60 -5.46
N GLY A 210 -11.12 -2.04 -4.20
CA GLY A 210 -11.72 -1.35 -3.06
C GLY A 210 -10.92 -0.16 -2.51
N PHE A 211 -9.85 0.27 -3.19
CA PHE A 211 -8.89 1.25 -2.66
C PHE A 211 -8.88 2.55 -3.46
N LEU A 212 -8.84 3.67 -2.74
CA LEU A 212 -8.67 5.02 -3.27
C LEU A 212 -7.48 5.70 -2.58
N MET A 213 -6.48 6.09 -3.36
CA MET A 213 -5.26 6.75 -2.89
C MET A 213 -5.23 8.21 -3.32
N THR A 214 -4.81 9.08 -2.40
CA THR A 214 -4.66 10.52 -2.64
C THR A 214 -3.34 11.01 -2.08
N PRO A 215 -2.84 12.19 -2.49
CA PRO A 215 -1.76 12.85 -1.76
C PRO A 215 -2.09 12.99 -0.28
N LEU A 216 -1.08 12.99 0.58
CA LEU A 216 -1.27 13.31 1.98
C LEU A 216 -1.83 14.73 2.14
N PRO A 217 -2.85 14.92 3.00
CA PRO A 217 -3.26 16.26 3.41
C PRO A 217 -2.05 17.03 3.96
N GLN A 218 -1.87 18.27 3.49
CA GLN A 218 -0.79 19.14 3.99
C GLN A 218 -1.14 19.72 5.37
N ALA A 219 -2.42 20.08 5.56
CA ALA A 219 -2.96 20.52 6.84
C ALA A 219 -3.24 19.34 7.78
N GLU A 220 -3.33 19.61 9.08
CA GLU A 220 -3.67 18.61 10.10
C GLU A 220 -5.08 18.05 9.94
N SER A 221 -6.01 18.86 9.41
CA SER A 221 -7.38 18.48 9.12
C SER A 221 -7.82 19.13 7.81
N VAL A 222 -8.57 18.39 7.00
CA VAL A 222 -9.13 18.83 5.72
C VAL A 222 -10.56 18.29 5.54
N ILE A 223 -11.32 18.90 4.63
CA ILE A 223 -12.58 18.37 4.14
C ILE A 223 -12.35 17.63 2.83
N LEU A 224 -12.59 16.33 2.81
CA LEU A 224 -12.58 15.52 1.61
C LEU A 224 -14.01 15.39 1.08
N THR A 225 -14.24 15.67 -0.19
CA THR A 225 -15.54 15.43 -0.85
C THR A 225 -15.39 14.46 -2.01
N ALA A 226 -16.10 13.33 -1.97
CA ALA A 226 -16.18 12.36 -3.06
C ALA A 226 -17.55 12.42 -3.73
N GLU A 227 -17.57 12.50 -5.05
CA GLU A 227 -18.75 12.56 -5.94
C GLU A 227 -18.64 11.53 -7.07
#